data_AF-A0A6N7AUI1-F1
#
_entry.id   AF-A0A6N7AUI1-F1
#
_cell.length_a   1.000
_cell.length_b   1.000
_cell.length_c   1.000
_cell.angle_alpha   90.00
_cell.angle_beta   90.00
_cell.angle_gamma   90.00
#
_symmetry.space_group_name_H-M   'P 1'
#
loop_
_entity.id
_entity.type
_entity.pdbx_description
1 polymer ?
#
loop_
_entity_poly.entity_id
_entity_poly.type
_entity_poly.pdbx_seq_one_letter_code
_entity_poly.pdbx_strand_id
1 'polypeptide(L)'
;MSADFFIDQASVYTNGLLAATTSKLLATCLIAKGQKTNIDIVLGSENEIILENARHFLTNILNGQQFISGKTKQVAPSVEGIIAFNYAIQTIESIGKEKRPSDVAGLLLFFEEILSVLDKLSESKLADIAEDNLNMTNQFFARLADVFLDKVQTFSRSEAKIFQAM
;
A
#
# COMPACT_ATOMS: atom_id res chain seq x y z
N MET A 1 20.42 -3.35 -24.32
CA MET A 1 18.95 -3.26 -24.23
C MET A 1 18.61 -3.22 -22.76
N SER A 2 18.34 -2.03 -22.20
CA SER A 2 17.79 -1.93 -20.85
C SER A 2 16.39 -2.53 -20.88
N ALA A 3 16.13 -3.48 -20.00
CA ALA A 3 14.79 -3.98 -19.73
C ALA A 3 14.03 -2.90 -18.96
N ASP A 4 13.75 -1.78 -19.62
CA ASP A 4 12.72 -0.85 -19.18
C ASP A 4 11.41 -1.60 -19.39
N PHE A 5 11.09 -2.41 -18.39
CA PHE A 5 9.82 -3.09 -18.21
C PHE A 5 8.75 -2.03 -18.48
N PHE A 6 7.86 -2.26 -19.45
CA PHE A 6 6.75 -1.35 -19.73
C PHE A 6 5.87 -1.30 -18.48
N ILE A 7 6.17 -0.36 -17.60
CA ILE A 7 5.35 -0.05 -16.43
C ILE A 7 4.12 0.64 -17.00
N ASP A 8 2.96 -0.01 -16.87
CA ASP A 8 1.69 0.61 -17.22
C ASP A 8 1.43 1.81 -16.30
N GLN A 9 1.59 3.02 -16.84
CA GLN A 9 1.37 4.27 -16.10
C GLN A 9 -0.04 4.34 -15.52
N ALA A 10 -1.03 3.74 -16.18
CA ALA A 10 -2.41 3.70 -15.70
C ALA A 10 -2.54 2.83 -14.44
N SER A 11 -1.89 1.67 -14.41
CA SER A 11 -1.81 0.81 -13.23
C SER A 11 -1.09 1.49 -12.06
N VAL A 12 0.04 2.15 -12.30
CA VAL A 12 0.78 2.92 -11.27
C VAL A 12 -0.09 4.03 -10.69
N TYR A 13 -0.77 4.80 -11.55
CA TYR A 13 -1.67 5.86 -11.10
C TYR A 13 -2.85 5.32 -10.29
N THR A 14 -3.49 4.23 -10.75
CA THR A 14 -4.62 3.61 -10.06
C THR A 14 -4.23 3.10 -8.67
N ASN A 15 -3.07 2.46 -8.55
CA ASN A 15 -2.54 2.00 -7.27
C ASN A 15 -2.19 3.17 -6.35
N GLY A 16 -1.64 4.27 -6.90
CA GLY A 16 -1.38 5.49 -6.15
C GLY A 16 -2.66 6.13 -5.60
N LEU A 17 -3.73 6.17 -6.41
CA LEU A 17 -5.03 6.69 -5.99
C LEU A 17 -5.66 5.80 -4.90
N LEU A 18 -5.61 4.47 -5.06
CA LEU A 18 -6.08 3.53 -4.03
C LEU A 18 -5.33 3.73 -2.71
N ALA A 19 -4.00 3.88 -2.76
CA ALA A 19 -3.21 4.13 -1.56
C ALA A 19 -3.59 5.46 -0.88
N ALA A 20 -3.79 6.52 -1.66
CA ALA A 20 -4.20 7.82 -1.14
C ALA A 20 -5.59 7.79 -0.49
N THR A 21 -6.58 7.16 -1.13
CA THR A 21 -7.94 7.05 -0.60
C THR A 21 -7.97 6.18 0.65
N THR A 22 -7.21 5.08 0.68
CA THR A 22 -7.06 4.22 1.86
C THR A 22 -6.43 4.99 3.03
N SER A 23 -5.36 5.75 2.79
CA SER A 23 -4.76 6.61 3.82
C SER A 23 -5.77 7.64 4.36
N LYS A 24 -6.54 8.29 3.49
CA LYS A 24 -7.57 9.25 3.93
C LYS A 24 -8.62 8.61 4.84
N LEU A 25 -9.06 7.39 4.51
CA LEU A 25 -9.98 6.61 5.35
C LEU A 25 -9.33 6.30 6.72
N LEU A 26 -8.10 5.81 6.73
CA LEU A 26 -7.36 5.49 7.95
C LEU A 26 -7.12 6.72 8.84
N ALA A 27 -6.81 7.88 8.24
CA ALA A 27 -6.69 9.15 8.94
C ALA A 27 -8.02 9.56 9.61
N THR A 28 -9.15 9.31 8.95
CA THR A 28 -10.48 9.55 9.53
C THR A 28 -10.71 8.62 10.73
N CYS A 29 -10.35 7.35 10.62
CA CYS A 29 -10.40 6.40 11.73
C CYS A 29 -9.50 6.80 12.91
N LEU A 30 -8.29 7.32 12.64
CA LEU A 30 -7.37 7.82 13.67
C LEU A 30 -7.98 8.99 14.44
N ILE A 31 -8.57 9.96 13.74
CA ILE A 31 -9.22 11.12 14.37
C ILE A 31 -10.36 10.66 15.28
N ALA A 32 -11.22 9.77 14.79
CA ALA A 32 -12.32 9.23 15.58
C ALA A 32 -11.82 8.47 16.83
N LYS A 33 -10.75 7.69 16.70
CA LYS A 33 -10.15 6.97 17.82
C LYS A 33 -9.54 7.93 18.86
N GLY A 34 -8.83 8.96 18.43
CA GLY A 34 -8.21 9.97 19.30
C GLY A 34 -9.22 10.84 20.05
N GLN A 35 -10.43 11.02 19.50
CA GLN A 35 -11.52 11.72 20.17
C GLN A 35 -12.16 10.91 21.32
N LYS A 36 -11.71 9.67 21.58
CA LYS A 36 -12.27 8.74 22.58
C LYS A 36 -13.78 8.54 22.45
N THR A 37 -14.32 8.82 21.28
CA THR A 37 -15.66 8.39 20.92
C THR A 37 -15.58 6.88 20.79
N ASN A 38 -16.10 6.12 21.77
CA ASN A 38 -16.37 4.68 21.68
C ASN A 38 -17.48 4.41 20.64
N ILE A 39 -17.38 5.05 19.48
CA ILE A 39 -18.32 4.93 18.39
C ILE A 39 -17.67 3.95 17.44
N ASP A 40 -18.28 2.77 17.32
CA ASP A 40 -18.02 1.90 16.18
C ASP A 40 -18.32 2.71 14.92
N ILE A 41 -17.30 2.97 14.11
CA ILE A 41 -17.50 3.66 12.84
C ILE A 41 -18.24 2.69 11.94
N VAL A 42 -19.52 2.97 11.70
CA VAL A 42 -20.27 2.33 10.62
C VAL A 42 -19.71 2.85 9.31
N LEU A 43 -18.96 2.01 8.62
CA LEU A 43 -18.44 2.31 7.29
C LEU A 43 -19.58 2.22 6.27
N GLY A 44 -19.71 3.23 5.41
CA GLY A 44 -20.58 3.13 4.24
C GLY A 44 -20.00 2.16 3.21
N SER A 45 -20.83 1.70 2.28
CA SER A 45 -20.44 0.76 1.21
C SER A 45 -19.23 1.20 0.40
N GLU A 46 -19.07 2.51 0.16
CA GLU A 46 -17.89 3.06 -0.53
C GLU A 46 -16.59 2.80 0.26
N ASN A 47 -16.62 2.92 1.59
CA ASN A 47 -15.46 2.67 2.43
C ASN A 47 -15.13 1.18 2.51
N GLU A 48 -16.15 0.32 2.53
CA GLU A 48 -15.96 -1.13 2.47
C GLU A 48 -15.26 -1.56 1.18
N ILE A 49 -15.65 -0.99 0.04
CA ILE A 49 -15.00 -1.22 -1.26
C ILE A 49 -13.54 -0.75 -1.24
N ILE A 50 -13.25 0.40 -0.63
CA ILE A 50 -11.87 0.90 -0.49
C ILE A 50 -11.02 -0.11 0.31
N LEU A 51 -11.54 -0.59 1.45
CA LEU A 51 -10.83 -1.56 2.28
C LEU A 51 -10.62 -2.90 1.58
N GLU A 52 -11.62 -3.39 0.84
CA GLU A 52 -11.50 -4.63 0.06
C GLU A 52 -10.43 -4.49 -1.04
N ASN A 53 -10.44 -3.39 -1.78
CA ASN A 53 -9.43 -3.13 -2.79
C ASN A 53 -8.03 -3.01 -2.17
N ALA A 54 -7.90 -2.37 -1.01
CA ALA A 54 -6.63 -2.28 -0.28
C ALA A 54 -6.13 -3.67 0.18
N ARG A 55 -7.02 -4.57 0.62
CA ARG A 55 -6.69 -5.96 0.95
C ARG A 55 -6.22 -6.75 -0.26
N HIS A 56 -6.93 -6.67 -1.37
CA HIS A 56 -6.53 -7.33 -2.61
C HIS A 56 -5.16 -6.84 -3.08
N PHE A 57 -4.93 -5.53 -3.00
CA PHE A 57 -3.66 -4.93 -3.35
C PHE A 57 -2.51 -5.42 -2.46
N LEU A 58 -2.68 -5.48 -1.14
CA LEU A 58 -1.68 -6.04 -0.21
C LEU A 58 -1.44 -7.54 -0.43
N THR A 59 -2.49 -8.29 -0.72
CA THR A 59 -2.37 -9.70 -1.10
C THR A 59 -1.53 -9.86 -2.36
N ASN A 60 -1.71 -8.98 -3.35
CA ASN A 60 -0.89 -8.98 -4.57
C ASN A 60 0.58 -8.64 -4.28
N ILE A 61 0.84 -7.70 -3.37
CA ILE A 61 2.20 -7.38 -2.89
C ILE A 61 2.84 -8.62 -2.24
N LEU A 62 2.11 -9.30 -1.34
CA LEU A 62 2.58 -10.51 -0.68
C LEU A 62 2.86 -11.65 -1.67
N ASN A 63 2.00 -11.84 -2.66
CA ASN A 63 2.24 -12.82 -3.72
C ASN A 63 3.51 -12.49 -4.52
N GLY A 64 3.75 -11.21 -4.84
CA GLY A 64 4.99 -10.75 -5.46
C GLY A 64 6.23 -11.03 -4.61
N GLN A 65 6.15 -10.78 -3.29
CA GLN A 65 7.20 -11.08 -2.32
C GLN A 65 7.54 -12.58 -2.29
N GLN A 66 6.52 -13.44 -2.17
CA GLN A 66 6.69 -14.88 -2.08
C GLN A 66 7.37 -15.47 -3.32
N PHE A 67 7.03 -14.95 -4.50
CA PHE A 67 7.68 -15.32 -5.74
C PHE A 67 9.16 -14.93 -5.77
N ILE A 68 9.50 -13.67 -5.46
CA ILE A 68 10.89 -13.19 -5.44
C ILE A 68 11.73 -13.99 -4.44
N SER A 69 11.16 -14.33 -3.29
CA SER A 69 11.85 -15.11 -2.26
C SER A 69 11.96 -16.62 -2.58
N GLY A 70 11.38 -17.09 -3.69
CA GLY A 70 11.42 -18.50 -4.09
C GLY A 70 10.68 -19.44 -3.14
N LYS A 71 9.83 -18.91 -2.25
CA LYS A 71 9.16 -19.68 -1.19
C LYS A 71 7.92 -20.44 -1.69
N THR A 72 7.42 -20.14 -2.89
CA THR A 72 6.26 -20.82 -3.46
C THR A 72 6.51 -21.26 -4.90
N LYS A 73 6.28 -22.55 -5.19
CA LYS A 73 6.27 -23.12 -6.56
C LYS A 73 4.92 -22.96 -7.28
N GLN A 74 3.87 -22.49 -6.58
CA GLN A 74 2.47 -22.62 -7.03
C GLN A 74 1.76 -21.30 -7.37
N VAL A 75 2.34 -20.14 -7.05
CA VAL A 75 1.71 -18.85 -7.37
C VAL A 75 2.61 -18.14 -8.38
N ALA A 76 2.21 -18.13 -9.66
CA ALA A 76 2.79 -17.22 -10.62
C ALA A 76 2.30 -15.81 -10.24
N PRO A 77 3.16 -14.89 -9.78
CA PRO A 77 2.71 -13.56 -9.45
C PRO A 77 2.30 -12.86 -10.74
N SER A 78 1.38 -11.90 -10.62
CA SER A 78 1.21 -10.94 -11.68
C SER A 78 2.44 -10.03 -11.75
N VAL A 79 2.75 -9.53 -12.95
CA VAL A 79 3.78 -8.49 -13.16
C VAL A 79 3.51 -7.30 -12.24
N GLU A 80 2.24 -6.96 -12.09
CA GLU A 80 1.72 -5.90 -11.25
C GLU A 80 2.04 -6.15 -9.77
N GLY A 81 1.96 -7.40 -9.29
CA GLY A 81 2.31 -7.77 -7.92
C GLY A 81 3.80 -7.59 -7.63
N ILE A 82 4.68 -7.93 -8.58
CA ILE A 82 6.13 -7.70 -8.47
C ILE A 82 6.44 -6.20 -8.42
N ILE A 83 5.82 -5.42 -9.32
CA ILE A 83 5.99 -3.95 -9.37
C ILE A 83 5.49 -3.31 -8.07
N ALA A 84 4.29 -3.69 -7.61
CA ALA A 84 3.72 -3.20 -6.37
C ALA A 84 4.60 -3.54 -5.16
N PHE A 85 5.16 -4.75 -5.11
CA PHE A 85 6.11 -5.13 -4.07
C PHE A 85 7.36 -4.26 -4.06
N ASN A 86 7.95 -3.97 -5.23
CA ASN A 86 9.13 -3.09 -5.30
C ASN A 86 8.84 -1.68 -4.77
N TYR A 87 7.66 -1.11 -5.07
CA TYR A 87 7.26 0.19 -4.51
C TYR A 87 6.94 0.12 -3.01
N ALA A 88 6.37 -0.98 -2.53
CA ALA A 88 6.13 -1.21 -1.12
C ALA A 88 7.45 -1.30 -0.32
N ILE A 89 8.48 -1.94 -0.88
CA ILE A 89 9.82 -1.95 -0.26
C ILE A 89 10.40 -0.54 -0.17
N GLN A 90 10.39 0.23 -1.26
CA GLN A 90 10.85 1.63 -1.25
C GLN A 90 10.10 2.48 -0.20
N THR A 91 8.81 2.21 -0.04
CA THR A 91 7.96 2.86 0.95
C THR A 91 8.38 2.51 2.37
N ILE A 92 8.57 1.22 2.68
CA ILE A 92 9.00 0.75 3.99
C ILE A 92 10.37 1.33 4.37
N GLU A 93 11.29 1.45 3.41
CA GLU A 93 12.59 2.09 3.63
C GLU A 93 12.47 3.56 4.06
N SER A 94 11.41 4.25 3.62
CA SER A 94 11.17 5.66 3.92
C SER A 94 10.48 5.91 5.28
N ILE A 95 9.81 4.91 5.85
CA ILE A 95 8.98 5.05 7.07
C ILE A 95 9.82 5.07 8.37
N GLY A 96 11.14 4.94 8.26
CA GLY A 96 12.09 5.15 9.36
C GLY A 96 12.80 3.88 9.81
N LYS A 97 14.06 4.01 10.26
CA LYS A 97 14.98 2.90 10.52
C LYS A 97 14.58 2.00 11.70
N GLU A 98 13.80 2.50 12.66
CA GLU A 98 13.45 1.78 13.90
C GLU A 98 12.36 0.73 13.72
N LYS A 99 11.50 0.88 12.71
CA LYS A 99 10.43 -0.08 12.37
C LYS A 99 10.70 -0.81 11.06
N ARG A 100 11.91 -0.66 10.50
CA ARG A 100 12.30 -1.30 9.26
C ARG A 100 12.48 -2.80 9.51
N PRO A 101 11.77 -3.66 8.78
CA PRO A 101 12.08 -5.08 8.76
C PRO A 101 13.52 -5.32 8.31
N SER A 102 14.30 -6.00 9.15
CA SER A 102 15.71 -6.32 8.87
C SER A 102 15.87 -7.53 7.94
N ASP A 103 14.82 -8.32 7.77
CA ASP A 103 14.81 -9.54 6.96
C ASP A 103 13.45 -9.76 6.28
N VAL A 104 13.39 -10.83 5.47
CA VAL A 104 12.18 -11.23 4.74
C VAL A 104 11.03 -11.61 5.67
N ALA A 105 11.34 -12.17 6.86
CA ALA A 105 10.31 -12.58 7.81
C ALA A 105 9.64 -11.35 8.44
N GLY A 106 10.41 -10.34 8.82
CA GLY A 106 9.88 -9.07 9.31
C GLY A 106 9.05 -8.33 8.26
N LEU A 107 9.40 -8.42 6.96
CA LEU A 107 8.62 -7.82 5.88
C LEU A 107 7.24 -8.46 5.78
N LEU A 108 7.19 -9.79 5.90
CA LEU A 108 5.94 -10.53 5.89
C LEU A 108 5.06 -10.17 7.09
N LEU A 109 5.63 -10.16 8.29
CA LEU A 109 4.94 -9.72 9.50
C LEU A 109 4.38 -8.30 9.38
N PHE A 110 5.16 -7.38 8.81
CA PHE A 110 4.73 -6.00 8.58
C PHE A 110 3.47 -5.93 7.69
N PHE A 111 3.44 -6.67 6.59
CA PHE A 111 2.26 -6.70 5.71
C PHE A 111 1.06 -7.42 6.36
N GLU A 112 1.31 -8.49 7.13
CA GLU A 112 0.26 -9.18 7.89
C GLU A 112 -0.37 -8.28 8.97
N GLU A 113 0.43 -7.46 9.65
CA GLU A 113 -0.06 -6.47 10.61
C GLU A 113 -0.96 -5.43 9.94
N ILE A 114 -0.56 -4.94 8.76
CA ILE A 114 -1.39 -4.00 7.98
C ILE A 114 -2.70 -4.67 7.56
N LEU A 115 -2.65 -5.90 7.03
CA LEU A 115 -3.85 -6.66 6.67
C LEU A 115 -4.79 -6.82 7.87
N SER A 116 -4.26 -7.20 9.04
CA SER A 116 -5.05 -7.33 10.26
C SER A 116 -5.75 -6.03 10.66
N VAL A 117 -5.12 -4.88 10.45
CA VAL A 117 -5.76 -3.57 10.67
C VAL A 117 -6.93 -3.38 9.71
N LEU A 118 -6.76 -3.67 8.41
CA LEU A 118 -7.83 -3.54 7.42
C LEU A 118 -9.00 -4.50 7.68
N ASP A 119 -8.73 -5.74 8.09
CA ASP A 119 -9.74 -6.73 8.43
C ASP A 119 -10.60 -6.25 9.61
N LYS A 120 -9.95 -5.79 10.69
CA LYS A 120 -10.65 -5.24 11.85
C LYS A 120 -11.50 -4.01 11.49
N LEU A 121 -11.02 -3.15 10.60
CA LEU A 121 -11.80 -2.00 10.14
C LEU A 121 -13.04 -2.43 9.35
N SER A 122 -12.93 -3.43 8.49
CA SER A 122 -14.09 -3.97 7.76
C SER A 122 -15.10 -4.67 8.67
N GLU A 123 -14.64 -5.24 9.77
CA GLU A 123 -15.52 -5.78 10.82
C GLU A 123 -16.11 -4.69 11.73
N SER A 124 -15.88 -3.40 11.44
CA SER A 124 -16.24 -2.25 12.27
C SER A 124 -15.64 -2.25 13.68
N LYS A 125 -14.55 -3.01 13.89
CA LYS A 125 -13.86 -3.18 15.18
C LYS A 125 -12.74 -2.16 15.38
N LEU A 126 -13.03 -0.87 15.20
CA LEU A 126 -12.03 0.19 15.37
C LEU A 126 -11.44 0.23 16.79
N ALA A 127 -12.25 -0.09 17.80
CA ALA A 127 -11.83 -0.16 19.19
C ALA A 127 -10.68 -1.17 19.40
N ASP A 128 -10.72 -2.31 18.70
CA ASP A 128 -9.80 -3.45 18.83
C ASP A 128 -8.44 -3.26 18.13
N ILE A 129 -8.26 -2.12 17.45
CA ILE A 129 -7.02 -1.78 16.75
C ILE A 129 -6.19 -0.89 17.68
N ALA A 130 -4.93 -1.26 17.94
CA ALA A 130 -4.01 -0.37 18.66
C ALA A 130 -3.75 0.90 17.85
N GLU A 131 -3.73 2.07 18.51
CA GLU A 131 -3.53 3.36 17.83
C GLU A 131 -2.23 3.40 17.02
N ASP A 132 -1.14 2.85 17.57
CA ASP A 132 0.15 2.76 16.88
C ASP A 132 0.09 1.93 15.59
N ASN A 133 -0.69 0.85 15.59
CA ASN A 133 -0.85 -0.01 14.41
C ASN A 133 -1.69 0.72 13.35
N LEU A 134 -2.75 1.41 13.77
CA LEU A 134 -3.57 2.21 12.85
C LEU A 134 -2.76 3.37 12.25
N ASN A 135 -1.93 4.03 13.07
CA ASN A 135 -1.05 5.11 12.64
C ASN A 135 0.03 4.61 11.68
N MET A 136 0.64 3.46 11.97
CA MET A 136 1.61 2.84 11.07
C MET A 136 0.97 2.47 9.72
N THR A 137 -0.19 1.81 9.73
CA THR A 137 -0.93 1.48 8.51
C THR A 137 -1.28 2.72 7.70
N ASN A 138 -1.70 3.81 8.36
CA ASN A 138 -1.93 5.09 7.69
C ASN A 138 -0.65 5.67 7.05
N GLN A 139 0.46 5.69 7.79
CA GLN A 139 1.75 6.18 7.27
C GLN A 139 2.23 5.35 6.09
N PHE A 140 2.05 4.03 6.14
CA PHE A 140 2.36 3.15 5.02
C PHE A 140 1.61 3.55 3.75
N PHE A 141 0.27 3.63 3.81
CA PHE A 141 -0.51 3.98 2.63
C PHE A 141 -0.26 5.42 2.16
N ALA A 142 -0.03 6.37 3.06
CA ALA A 142 0.31 7.74 2.71
C ALA A 142 1.63 7.80 1.91
N ARG A 143 2.67 7.13 2.41
CA ARG A 143 3.97 7.09 1.74
C ARG A 143 3.94 6.29 0.45
N LEU A 144 3.16 5.21 0.42
CA LEU A 144 2.97 4.43 -0.78
C LEU A 144 2.33 5.27 -1.90
N ALA A 145 1.31 6.08 -1.55
CA ALA A 145 0.70 7.01 -2.48
C ALA A 145 1.72 8.02 -3.02
N ASP A 146 2.55 8.63 -2.16
CA ASP A 146 3.62 9.54 -2.57
C ASP A 146 4.56 8.88 -3.59
N VAL A 147 5.02 7.65 -3.30
CA VAL A 147 5.93 6.89 -4.18
C VAL A 147 5.29 6.62 -5.53
N PHE A 148 4.05 6.13 -5.59
CA PHE A 148 3.37 5.86 -6.86
C PHE A 148 3.13 7.14 -7.66
N LEU A 149 2.63 8.20 -7.03
CA LEU A 149 2.26 9.43 -7.73
C LEU A 149 3.47 10.24 -8.19
N ASP A 150 4.59 10.21 -7.47
CA ASP A 150 5.85 10.81 -7.93
C ASP A 150 6.40 10.10 -9.18
N LYS A 151 6.23 8.77 -9.26
CA LYS A 151 6.61 8.00 -10.45
C LYS A 151 5.77 8.40 -11.66
N VAL A 152 4.46 8.58 -11.51
CA VAL A 152 3.58 9.09 -12.58
C VAL A 152 4.09 10.45 -13.09
N GLN A 153 4.39 11.38 -12.19
CA GLN A 153 4.91 12.71 -12.59
C GLN A 153 6.26 12.61 -13.31
N THR A 154 7.12 11.68 -12.90
CA THR A 154 8.42 11.45 -13.53
C THR A 154 8.25 10.93 -14.96
N PHE A 155 7.32 9.99 -15.20
CA PHE A 155 7.00 9.49 -16.53
C PHE A 155 6.52 10.61 -17.46
N SER A 156 5.57 11.44 -17.01
CA SER A 156 5.06 12.56 -17.80
C SER A 156 6.15 13.59 -18.17
N ARG A 157 7.11 13.82 -17.27
CA ARG A 157 8.25 14.72 -17.53
C ARG A 157 9.24 14.14 -18.53
N SER A 158 9.49 12.83 -18.49
CA SER A 158 10.38 12.17 -19.46
C SER A 158 9.79 12.19 -20.87
N GLU A 159 8.49 11.95 -21.01
CA GLU A 159 7.80 12.02 -22.30
C GLU A 159 7.85 13.45 -22.86
N ALA A 160 7.55 14.46 -22.04
CA ALA A 160 7.62 15.86 -22.44
C ALA A 160 9.02 16.27 -22.96
N LYS A 161 10.10 15.74 -22.37
CA LYS A 161 11.48 16.00 -22.84
C LYS A 161 11.79 15.32 -24.17
N ILE A 162 11.26 14.12 -24.42
CA ILE A 162 11.43 13.42 -25.71
C ILE A 162 10.74 14.22 -26.82
N PHE A 163 9.50 14.67 -26.60
CA PHE A 163 8.77 15.49 -27.57
C PHE A 163 9.39 16.87 -27.81
N GLN A 164 10.11 17.44 -26.85
CA GLN A 164 10.85 18.69 -27.04
C GLN A 164 12.20 18.52 -27.76
N ALA A 165 12.73 17.30 -27.82
CA ALA A 165 13.99 16.98 -28.47
C ALA A 165 13.82 16.43 -29.90
N MET A 166 12.57 16.25 -30.35
CA MET A 166 12.19 15.89 -31.73
C MET A 166 11.79 17.14 -32.51
#